data_AF-A0A0G1GHU9-F1
#
_entry.id   AF-A0A0G1GHU9-F1
#
_cell.length_a   1.000
_cell.length_b   1.000
_cell.length_c   1.000
_cell.angle_alpha   90.00
_cell.angle_beta   90.00
_cell.angle_gamma   90.00
#
_symmetry.space_group_name_H-M   'P 1'
#
loop_
_entity.id
_entity.type
_entity.pdbx_description
1 polymer ?
#
loop_
_entity_poly.entity_id
_entity_poly.type
_entity_poly.pdbx_seq_one_letter_code
_entity_poly.pdbx_strand_id
1 'polypeptide(L)'
;MRKAKVETSLPGMDNQTQPTQPQPQADRPVAQIQTTPPVQPIKKSNTLLILVVFVLTLIIIGLLGYILLTGQTEKLQTTTLPTPTELPMPTTNIIPSTSPVVSPSPAATVTLTVKPTIIPNPDGNTFTSNKMGVAFYYANKAPADSTGSVKVLESGSTVYVYISSGKPENGQFIERFDKSPTDTLAQAISKKFLAGISPADCYVKIDPKKPSPTITRATIGYPVPTGSTEPSFTFGEKCPEKYKESNGMAFFMEDSKSPDRFYWVSIGQYGIPAYNTKEEPMWQDTIVVF
;
A
#
# COMPACT_ATOMS: atom_id res chain seq x y z
N MET A 1 45.14 -51.96 5.37
CA MET A 1 46.15 -50.97 5.80
C MET A 1 46.86 -50.39 4.59
N ARG A 2 46.45 -49.22 4.11
CA ARG A 2 47.20 -48.43 3.11
C ARG A 2 47.14 -46.97 3.55
N LYS A 3 48.31 -46.38 3.79
CA LYS A 3 48.52 -45.01 4.25
C LYS A 3 48.22 -44.06 3.10
N ALA A 4 47.32 -43.10 3.32
CA ALA A 4 47.14 -41.95 2.43
C ALA A 4 48.08 -40.83 2.86
N LYS A 5 48.88 -40.36 1.90
CA LYS A 5 49.83 -39.25 2.00
C LYS A 5 49.04 -37.94 1.95
N VAL A 6 49.18 -37.12 2.99
CA VAL A 6 48.65 -35.75 3.06
C VAL A 6 49.67 -34.84 2.39
N GLU A 7 49.27 -34.14 1.34
CA GLU A 7 50.11 -33.15 0.64
C GLU A 7 49.43 -31.79 0.79
N THR A 8 50.06 -30.95 1.60
CA THR A 8 49.64 -29.60 1.96
C THR A 8 50.11 -28.65 0.86
N SER A 9 49.20 -27.98 0.15
CA SER A 9 49.54 -26.87 -0.75
C SER A 9 48.92 -25.57 -0.24
N LEU A 10 49.78 -24.61 0.07
CA LEU A 10 49.47 -23.21 0.28
C LEU A 10 49.48 -22.51 -1.09
N PRO A 11 48.49 -21.66 -1.43
CA PRO A 11 48.68 -20.64 -2.43
C PRO A 11 49.04 -19.31 -1.75
N GLY A 12 50.30 -18.89 -1.97
CA GLY A 12 50.70 -17.49 -1.85
C GLY A 12 50.14 -16.71 -3.04
N MET A 13 49.60 -15.52 -2.77
CA MET A 13 49.29 -14.52 -3.79
C MET A 13 49.94 -13.20 -3.36
N ASP A 14 51.13 -12.97 -3.90
CA ASP A 14 51.77 -11.66 -3.95
C ASP A 14 51.13 -10.87 -5.09
N ASN A 15 50.31 -9.87 -4.76
CA ASN A 15 49.73 -8.96 -5.74
C ASN A 15 50.69 -7.78 -5.93
N GLN A 16 51.59 -7.88 -6.91
CA GLN A 16 52.45 -6.78 -7.32
C GLN A 16 51.64 -5.72 -8.07
N THR A 17 51.56 -4.53 -7.48
CA THR A 17 51.03 -3.31 -8.08
C THR A 17 51.92 -2.89 -9.25
N GLN A 18 51.39 -2.99 -10.48
CA GLN A 18 52.04 -2.48 -11.69
C GLN A 18 51.80 -0.96 -11.81
N PRO A 19 52.84 -0.12 -11.96
CA PRO A 19 52.66 1.31 -12.19
C PRO A 19 52.13 1.55 -13.61
N THR A 20 51.00 2.23 -13.70
CA THR A 20 50.37 2.64 -14.96
C THR A 20 51.21 3.75 -15.61
N GLN A 21 51.66 3.51 -16.84
CA GLN A 21 52.34 4.50 -17.69
C GLN A 21 51.42 5.68 -18.03
N PRO A 22 51.93 6.92 -18.11
CA PRO A 22 51.17 8.07 -18.62
C PRO A 22 50.91 7.91 -20.11
N GLN A 23 49.63 7.93 -20.49
CA GLN A 23 49.19 7.92 -21.88
C GLN A 23 49.45 9.31 -22.52
N PRO A 24 49.87 9.40 -23.80
CA PRO A 24 50.11 10.68 -24.47
C PRO A 24 48.82 11.50 -24.59
N GLN A 25 48.87 12.76 -24.17
CA GLN A 25 47.79 13.73 -24.36
C GLN A 25 47.62 14.02 -25.85
N ALA A 26 46.48 13.61 -26.40
CA ALA A 26 46.02 14.04 -27.72
C ALA A 26 45.61 15.52 -27.65
N ASP A 27 45.97 16.24 -28.71
CA ASP A 27 45.80 17.68 -28.91
C ASP A 27 44.38 18.15 -28.58
N ARG A 28 44.30 19.16 -27.70
CA ARG A 28 43.06 19.87 -27.41
C ARG A 28 42.70 20.76 -28.60
N PRO A 29 41.44 20.74 -29.09
CA PRO A 29 40.99 21.70 -30.08
C PRO A 29 40.99 23.12 -29.49
N VAL A 30 41.53 24.06 -30.27
CA VAL A 30 41.57 25.50 -30.01
C VAL A 30 40.15 26.03 -29.82
N ALA A 31 39.91 26.74 -28.72
CA ALA A 31 38.64 27.37 -28.40
C ALA A 31 38.25 28.38 -29.49
N GLN A 32 37.12 28.15 -30.16
CA GLN A 32 36.49 29.15 -31.02
C GLN A 32 35.93 30.26 -30.14
N ILE A 33 36.32 31.50 -30.44
CA ILE A 33 35.81 32.72 -29.80
C ILE A 33 34.33 32.83 -30.16
N GLN A 34 33.47 32.56 -29.18
CA GLN A 34 32.03 32.71 -29.29
C GLN A 34 31.70 34.21 -29.36
N THR A 35 31.34 34.69 -30.55
CA THR A 35 30.80 36.04 -30.73
C THR A 35 29.41 36.10 -30.07
N THR A 36 29.27 36.95 -29.06
CA THR A 36 27.99 37.19 -28.39
C THR A 36 26.98 37.71 -29.40
N PRO A 37 25.81 37.06 -29.58
CA PRO A 37 24.79 37.53 -30.49
C PRO A 37 24.25 38.89 -30.04
N PRO A 38 23.82 39.75 -30.98
CA PRO A 38 23.30 41.07 -30.66
C PRO A 38 22.06 40.96 -29.76
N VAL A 39 22.05 41.74 -28.68
CA VAL A 39 20.94 41.85 -27.72
C VAL A 39 19.68 42.26 -28.47
N GLN A 40 18.77 41.31 -28.67
CA GLN A 40 17.46 41.60 -29.25
C GLN A 40 16.60 42.37 -28.24
N PRO A 41 15.84 43.39 -28.68
CA PRO A 41 14.96 44.15 -27.80
C PRO A 41 13.91 43.23 -27.19
N ILE A 42 13.87 43.19 -25.85
CA ILE A 42 12.92 42.40 -25.07
C ILE A 42 11.50 42.87 -25.42
N LYS A 43 10.81 42.08 -26.24
CA LYS A 43 9.39 42.29 -26.58
C LYS A 43 8.59 42.12 -25.28
N LYS A 44 8.02 43.22 -24.78
CA LYS A 44 7.18 43.25 -23.58
C LYS A 44 6.06 42.22 -23.75
N SER A 45 6.20 41.08 -23.08
CA SER A 45 5.32 39.93 -23.30
C SER A 45 4.02 40.11 -22.54
N ASN A 46 2.90 40.00 -23.24
CA ASN A 46 1.55 40.06 -22.67
C ASN A 46 1.18 38.79 -21.89
N THR A 47 2.17 38.04 -21.37
CA THR A 47 1.98 36.77 -20.66
C THR A 47 1.05 36.93 -19.47
N LEU A 48 1.10 38.07 -18.77
CA LEU A 48 0.21 38.36 -17.65
C LEU A 48 -1.26 38.47 -18.11
N LEU A 49 -1.53 39.11 -19.24
CA LEU A 49 -2.87 39.25 -19.78
C LEU A 49 -3.45 37.89 -20.19
N ILE A 50 -2.64 37.05 -20.82
CA ILE A 50 -3.05 35.70 -21.23
C ILE A 50 -3.39 34.83 -20.01
N LEU A 51 -2.59 34.92 -18.95
CA LEU A 51 -2.80 34.16 -17.72
C LEU A 51 -4.08 34.61 -16.99
N VAL A 52 -4.35 35.91 -16.94
CA VAL A 52 -5.60 36.46 -16.38
C VAL A 52 -6.84 36.00 -17.16
N VAL A 53 -6.79 36.02 -18.50
CA VAL A 53 -7.90 35.55 -19.35
C VAL A 53 -8.15 34.06 -19.15
N PHE A 54 -7.10 33.25 -19.04
CA PHE A 54 -7.22 31.80 -18.83
C PHE A 54 -7.89 31.48 -17.49
N VAL A 55 -7.48 32.14 -16.41
CA VAL A 55 -8.08 31.96 -15.08
C VAL A 55 -9.56 32.38 -15.05
N LEU A 56 -9.91 33.50 -15.67
CA LEU A 56 -11.30 33.95 -15.80
C LEU A 56 -12.17 32.93 -16.55
N THR A 57 -11.63 32.33 -17.62
CA THR A 57 -12.35 31.32 -18.40
C THR A 57 -12.66 30.07 -17.56
N LEU A 58 -11.70 29.61 -16.74
CA LEU A 58 -11.92 28.46 -15.85
C LEU A 58 -12.96 28.72 -14.77
N ILE A 59 -13.00 29.94 -14.22
CA ILE A 59 -14.01 30.33 -13.22
C ILE A 59 -15.42 30.31 -13.84
N ILE A 60 -15.57 30.81 -15.07
CA ILE A 60 -16.86 30.81 -15.78
C ILE A 60 -17.33 29.38 -16.08
N ILE A 61 -16.44 28.50 -16.52
CA ILE A 61 -16.76 27.07 -16.76
C ILE A 61 -17.17 26.38 -15.46
N GLY A 62 -16.45 26.63 -14.36
CA GLY A 62 -16.79 26.08 -13.04
C GLY A 62 -18.17 26.53 -12.53
N LEU A 63 -18.51 27.82 -12.70
CA LEU A 63 -19.82 28.35 -12.34
C LEU A 63 -20.96 27.75 -13.17
N LEU A 64 -20.76 27.61 -14.48
CA LEU A 64 -21.74 26.96 -15.37
C LEU A 64 -21.95 25.49 -15.00
N GLY A 65 -20.87 24.75 -14.72
CA GLY A 65 -20.95 23.36 -14.27
C GLY A 65 -21.70 23.21 -12.94
N TYR A 66 -21.47 24.12 -11.99
CA TYR A 66 -22.16 24.11 -10.69
C TYR A 66 -23.67 24.36 -10.81
N ILE A 67 -24.09 25.31 -11.66
CA ILE A 67 -25.51 25.60 -11.89
C ILE A 67 -26.21 24.39 -12.54
N LEU A 68 -25.55 23.73 -13.50
CA LEU A 68 -26.11 22.52 -14.13
C LEU A 68 -26.21 21.34 -13.16
N LEU A 69 -25.25 21.17 -12.25
CA LEU A 69 -25.28 20.10 -11.25
C LEU A 69 -26.36 20.30 -10.18
N THR A 70 -26.61 21.53 -9.77
CA THR A 70 -27.56 21.85 -8.70
C THR A 70 -29.02 21.91 -9.19
N GLY A 71 -29.25 22.07 -10.49
CA GLY A 71 -30.59 22.14 -11.10
C GLY A 71 -31.35 20.81 -11.24
N GLN A 72 -30.77 19.65 -10.92
CA GLN A 72 -31.42 18.33 -11.09
C GLN A 72 -32.03 17.71 -9.82
N THR A 73 -32.29 18.48 -8.77
CA THR A 73 -33.04 17.97 -7.59
C THR A 73 -34.56 18.01 -7.81
N GLU A 74 -35.07 17.22 -8.76
CA GLU A 74 -36.51 16.89 -8.83
C GLU A 74 -36.79 15.45 -8.40
N LYS A 75 -37.50 15.36 -7.27
CA LYS A 75 -38.45 14.31 -6.85
C LYS A 75 -38.02 12.84 -6.96
N LEU A 76 -37.31 12.35 -5.95
CA LEU A 76 -37.40 10.91 -5.62
C LEU A 76 -38.77 10.62 -5.00
N GLN A 77 -39.57 9.86 -5.74
CA GLN A 77 -40.79 9.23 -5.26
C GLN A 77 -40.47 8.24 -4.14
N THR A 78 -41.15 8.39 -3.01
CA THR A 78 -41.19 7.43 -1.90
C THR A 78 -41.97 6.20 -2.36
N THR A 79 -41.27 5.18 -2.86
CA THR A 79 -41.86 3.84 -3.06
C THR A 79 -41.94 3.14 -1.72
N THR A 80 -43.14 3.10 -1.14
CA THR A 80 -43.46 2.29 0.04
C THR A 80 -43.27 0.81 -0.27
N LEU A 81 -42.28 0.19 0.38
CA LEU A 81 -42.03 -1.24 0.31
C LEU A 81 -43.16 -2.00 1.05
N PRO A 82 -43.75 -3.06 0.46
CA PRO A 82 -44.76 -3.86 1.15
C PRO A 82 -44.13 -4.59 2.34
N THR A 83 -44.81 -4.48 3.48
CA THR A 83 -44.55 -5.22 4.72
C THR A 83 -44.46 -6.73 4.42
N PRO A 84 -43.37 -7.42 4.82
CA PRO A 84 -43.25 -8.86 4.65
C PRO A 84 -44.32 -9.60 5.45
N THR A 85 -45.15 -10.38 4.77
CA THR A 85 -46.04 -11.36 5.40
C THR A 85 -45.21 -12.46 6.05
N GLU A 86 -45.22 -12.50 7.38
CA GLU A 86 -44.56 -13.52 8.18
C GLU A 86 -45.27 -14.88 7.98
N LEU A 87 -44.54 -15.86 7.45
CA LEU A 87 -45.01 -17.24 7.32
C LEU A 87 -44.88 -17.95 8.68
N PRO A 88 -45.91 -18.65 9.17
CA PRO A 88 -45.82 -19.39 10.42
C PRO A 88 -44.83 -20.55 10.30
N MET A 89 -43.80 -20.54 11.14
CA MET A 89 -42.87 -21.67 11.26
C MET A 89 -43.57 -22.90 11.88
N PRO A 90 -43.29 -24.12 11.38
CA PRO A 90 -43.76 -25.33 12.01
C PRO A 90 -43.10 -25.54 13.38
N THR A 91 -43.91 -25.57 14.43
CA THR A 91 -43.50 -25.92 15.79
C THR A 91 -43.15 -27.39 15.87
N THR A 92 -41.87 -27.73 15.81
CA THR A 92 -41.39 -29.09 16.13
C THR A 92 -41.19 -29.19 17.64
N ASN A 93 -42.11 -29.89 18.32
CA ASN A 93 -41.97 -30.28 19.72
C ASN A 93 -40.80 -31.27 19.86
N ILE A 94 -39.64 -30.77 20.28
CA ILE A 94 -38.49 -31.60 20.66
C ILE A 94 -38.58 -31.87 22.16
N ILE A 95 -38.72 -33.14 22.50
CA ILE A 95 -38.72 -33.69 23.86
C ILE A 95 -37.38 -33.34 24.54
N PRO A 96 -37.37 -32.79 25.77
CA PRO A 96 -36.14 -32.49 26.49
C PRO A 96 -35.46 -33.78 26.94
N SER A 97 -34.35 -34.12 26.28
CA SER A 97 -33.42 -35.14 26.78
C SER A 97 -32.52 -34.47 27.82
N THR A 98 -32.76 -34.77 29.09
CA THR A 98 -31.96 -34.34 30.24
C THR A 98 -30.64 -35.10 30.26
N SER A 99 -29.67 -34.66 29.46
CA SER A 99 -28.27 -34.99 29.67
C SER A 99 -27.66 -34.00 30.67
N PRO A 100 -26.89 -34.45 31.67
CA PRO A 100 -26.25 -33.55 32.63
C PRO A 100 -25.24 -32.63 31.90
N VAL A 101 -25.55 -31.34 31.90
CA VAL A 101 -24.65 -30.27 31.44
C VAL A 101 -23.51 -30.18 32.44
N VAL A 102 -22.40 -30.86 32.13
CA VAL A 102 -21.13 -30.61 32.80
C VAL A 102 -20.68 -29.22 32.35
N SER A 103 -20.90 -28.22 33.20
CA SER A 103 -20.45 -26.84 32.99
C SER A 103 -18.92 -26.85 32.80
N PRO A 104 -18.39 -26.55 31.61
CA PRO A 104 -16.95 -26.43 31.46
C PRO A 104 -16.52 -25.16 32.21
N SER A 105 -15.80 -25.36 33.32
CA SER A 105 -15.10 -24.31 34.03
C SER A 105 -14.34 -23.46 33.01
N PRO A 106 -14.49 -22.12 33.00
CA PRO A 106 -13.81 -21.26 32.06
C PRO A 106 -12.31 -21.45 32.23
N ALA A 107 -11.69 -22.16 31.28
CA ALA A 107 -10.25 -22.27 31.21
C ALA A 107 -9.72 -20.85 31.08
N ALA A 108 -8.88 -20.44 32.04
CA ALA A 108 -8.25 -19.12 32.01
C ALA A 108 -7.47 -19.00 30.69
N THR A 109 -7.99 -18.18 29.78
CA THR A 109 -7.30 -17.84 28.53
C THR A 109 -6.07 -17.03 28.92
N VAL A 110 -4.92 -17.71 29.01
CA VAL A 110 -3.62 -17.07 29.22
C VAL A 110 -3.30 -16.26 27.97
N THR A 111 -3.62 -14.96 28.01
CA THR A 111 -3.25 -14.02 26.94
C THR A 111 -1.75 -13.74 27.08
N LEU A 112 -0.92 -14.55 26.45
CA LEU A 112 0.50 -14.27 26.34
C LEU A 112 0.68 -13.00 25.51
N THR A 113 1.01 -11.89 26.15
CA THR A 113 1.43 -10.67 25.45
C THR A 113 2.80 -10.92 24.84
N VAL A 114 2.83 -11.47 23.63
CA VAL A 114 4.06 -11.63 22.85
C VAL A 114 4.49 -10.23 22.43
N LYS A 115 5.48 -9.66 23.12
CA LYS A 115 6.13 -8.43 22.65
C LYS A 115 6.83 -8.77 21.33
N PRO A 116 6.52 -8.10 20.22
CA PRO A 116 7.18 -8.34 18.95
C PRO A 116 8.69 -8.12 19.12
N THR A 117 9.49 -9.11 18.73
CA THR A 117 10.95 -8.95 18.69
C THR A 117 11.30 -8.25 17.39
N ILE A 118 11.19 -6.93 17.42
CA ILE A 118 11.72 -6.04 16.38
C ILE A 118 13.14 -5.72 16.78
N ILE A 119 14.10 -6.20 16.00
CA ILE A 119 15.53 -5.96 16.22
C ILE A 119 15.80 -4.45 16.04
N PRO A 120 16.13 -3.69 17.09
CA PRO A 120 16.32 -2.25 16.97
C PRO A 120 17.37 -1.94 15.90
N ASN A 121 17.02 -1.14 14.90
CA ASN A 121 17.97 -0.66 13.89
C ASN A 121 18.39 0.79 14.25
N PRO A 122 19.70 1.09 14.32
CA PRO A 122 20.19 2.43 14.65
C PRO A 122 19.85 3.52 13.63
N ASP A 123 19.52 3.17 12.37
CA ASP A 123 19.40 4.12 11.26
C ASP A 123 17.95 4.36 10.77
N GLY A 124 16.96 3.78 11.45
CA GLY A 124 15.53 3.94 11.16
C GLY A 124 14.72 4.18 12.44
N ASN A 125 13.54 4.77 12.29
CA ASN A 125 12.58 4.84 13.39
C ASN A 125 11.76 3.54 13.42
N THR A 126 11.29 3.16 14.61
CA THR A 126 10.33 2.08 14.79
C THR A 126 8.99 2.66 15.19
N PHE A 127 7.93 2.27 14.51
CA PHE A 127 6.56 2.48 14.97
C PHE A 127 6.02 1.17 15.54
N THR A 128 5.26 1.25 16.63
CA THR A 128 4.60 0.09 17.25
C THR A 128 3.24 0.50 17.78
N SER A 129 2.20 -0.22 17.37
CA SER A 129 0.84 -0.03 17.85
C SER A 129 0.25 -1.32 18.38
N ASN A 130 0.09 -1.39 19.71
CA ASN A 130 -0.57 -2.53 20.37
C ASN A 130 -2.05 -2.61 19.97
N LYS A 131 -2.70 -1.47 19.73
CA LYS A 131 -4.10 -1.41 19.30
C LYS A 131 -4.26 -2.01 17.92
N MET A 132 -3.34 -1.71 17.00
CA MET A 132 -3.38 -2.24 15.64
C MET A 132 -2.79 -3.65 15.55
N GLY A 133 -1.95 -4.07 16.51
CA GLY A 133 -1.19 -5.32 16.44
C GLY A 133 -0.15 -5.31 15.33
N VAL A 134 0.46 -4.14 15.07
CA VAL A 134 1.48 -3.99 14.02
C VAL A 134 2.65 -3.15 14.49
N ALA A 135 3.80 -3.42 13.89
CA ALA A 135 4.96 -2.58 14.02
C ALA A 135 5.83 -2.67 12.76
N PHE A 136 6.57 -1.61 12.46
CA PHE A 136 7.37 -1.49 11.23
C PHE A 136 8.46 -0.44 11.41
N TYR A 137 9.46 -0.49 10.53
CA TYR A 137 10.51 0.53 10.43
C TYR A 137 10.16 1.58 9.39
N TYR A 138 10.62 2.81 9.59
CA TYR A 138 10.53 3.88 8.60
C TYR A 138 11.73 4.83 8.69
N ALA A 139 12.19 5.31 7.54
CA ALA A 139 13.21 6.36 7.47
C ALA A 139 12.68 7.63 8.14
N ASN A 140 13.54 8.44 8.77
CA ASN A 140 13.12 9.74 9.30
C ASN A 140 13.28 10.87 8.27
N LYS A 141 14.09 10.64 7.23
CA LYS A 141 14.27 11.54 6.09
C LYS A 141 13.34 11.14 4.95
N ALA A 142 12.76 12.15 4.30
CA ALA A 142 12.03 11.93 3.07
C ALA A 142 12.99 11.44 1.96
N PRO A 143 12.47 10.79 0.90
CA PRO A 143 13.25 10.47 -0.30
C PRO A 143 13.95 11.73 -0.86
N ALA A 144 15.04 11.54 -1.60
CA ALA A 144 15.96 12.63 -1.98
C ALA A 144 15.33 13.78 -2.79
N ASP A 145 14.15 13.57 -3.36
CA ASP A 145 13.35 14.52 -4.14
C ASP A 145 12.27 15.25 -3.33
N SER A 146 12.11 14.90 -2.05
CA SER A 146 11.01 15.37 -1.20
C SER A 146 11.52 16.34 -0.13
N THR A 147 10.79 17.44 0.08
CA THR A 147 11.06 18.33 1.22
C THR A 147 10.32 17.84 2.46
N GLY A 148 11.06 17.58 3.55
CA GLY A 148 10.48 17.24 4.85
C GLY A 148 11.05 15.98 5.50
N SER A 149 10.35 15.53 6.53
CA SER A 149 10.65 14.30 7.28
C SER A 149 9.48 13.34 7.18
N VAL A 150 9.74 12.04 7.24
CA VAL A 150 8.65 11.06 7.34
C VAL A 150 8.08 11.11 8.75
N LYS A 151 6.75 11.11 8.85
CA LYS A 151 5.98 11.09 10.08
C LYS A 151 5.02 9.90 10.06
N VAL A 152 4.64 9.46 11.25
CA VAL A 152 3.64 8.42 11.46
C VAL A 152 2.53 8.97 12.33
N LEU A 153 1.28 8.75 11.93
CA LEU A 153 0.08 9.14 12.67
C LEU A 153 -0.88 7.95 12.78
N GLU A 154 -1.21 7.53 14.00
CA GLU A 154 -2.29 6.59 14.24
C GLU A 154 -3.60 7.35 14.48
N SER A 155 -4.64 7.01 13.71
CA SER A 155 -5.99 7.56 13.86
C SER A 155 -7.03 6.46 13.63
N GLY A 156 -7.83 6.16 14.67
CA GLY A 156 -8.85 5.12 14.58
C GLY A 156 -8.26 3.73 14.34
N SER A 157 -8.61 3.12 13.21
CA SER A 157 -8.12 1.82 12.73
C SER A 157 -7.07 1.97 11.62
N THR A 158 -6.45 3.14 11.50
CA THR A 158 -5.51 3.45 10.41
C THR A 158 -4.23 4.05 10.98
N VAL A 159 -3.09 3.63 10.43
CA VAL A 159 -1.78 4.24 10.67
C VAL A 159 -1.26 4.81 9.35
N TYR A 160 -1.07 6.12 9.31
CA TYR A 160 -0.54 6.85 8.17
C TYR A 160 0.97 7.00 8.28
N VAL A 161 1.68 6.79 7.18
CA VAL A 161 3.12 7.03 6.99
C VAL A 161 3.26 8.07 5.87
N TYR A 162 3.67 9.29 6.21
CA TYR A 162 3.54 10.43 5.30
C TYR A 162 4.72 11.40 5.42
N ILE A 163 4.96 12.19 4.38
CA ILE A 163 5.96 13.27 4.40
C ILE A 163 5.35 14.50 5.07
N SER A 164 6.09 15.11 6.00
CA SER A 164 5.61 16.21 6.86
C SER A 164 5.20 17.49 6.12
N SER A 165 5.55 17.63 4.84
CA SER A 165 5.10 18.74 3.98
C SER A 165 3.67 18.55 3.45
N GLY A 166 3.10 17.34 3.57
CA GLY A 166 1.73 17.01 3.17
C GLY A 166 0.82 16.65 4.35
N LYS A 167 -0.44 16.38 4.04
CA LYS A 167 -1.42 15.85 5.00
C LYS A 167 -1.30 14.33 5.12
N PRO A 168 -1.58 13.74 6.30
CA PRO A 168 -1.53 12.29 6.49
C PRO A 168 -2.36 11.49 5.47
N GLU A 169 -3.53 12.00 5.08
CA GLU A 169 -4.47 11.34 4.16
C GLU A 169 -3.93 11.24 2.72
N ASN A 170 -2.90 12.01 2.39
CA ASN A 170 -2.20 11.94 1.10
C ASN A 170 -0.97 11.03 1.13
N GLY A 171 -0.65 10.48 2.31
CA GLY A 171 0.47 9.57 2.51
C GLY A 171 0.13 8.11 2.21
N GLN A 172 1.02 7.25 2.67
CA GLN A 172 0.84 5.80 2.67
C GLN A 172 0.14 5.40 3.96
N PHE A 173 -0.55 4.27 4.01
CA PHE A 173 -1.20 3.85 5.25
C PHE A 173 -1.42 2.35 5.35
N ILE A 174 -1.59 1.89 6.58
CA ILE A 174 -2.11 0.57 6.92
C ILE A 174 -3.42 0.73 7.69
N GLU A 175 -4.47 0.05 7.23
CA GLU A 175 -5.79 0.04 7.86
C GLU A 175 -6.15 -1.37 8.33
N ARG A 176 -6.59 -1.49 9.58
CA ARG A 176 -6.94 -2.76 10.22
C ARG A 176 -8.42 -3.06 10.03
N PHE A 177 -8.70 -4.33 9.78
CA PHE A 177 -10.04 -4.89 9.78
C PHE A 177 -10.08 -6.15 10.64
N ASP A 178 -11.13 -6.24 11.47
CA ASP A 178 -11.43 -7.48 12.19
C ASP A 178 -12.12 -8.49 11.27
N LYS A 179 -11.86 -9.78 11.51
CA LYS A 179 -12.52 -10.89 10.84
C LYS A 179 -12.72 -12.08 11.78
N SER A 180 -13.52 -13.06 11.36
CA SER A 180 -13.56 -14.34 12.07
C SER A 180 -12.20 -15.05 11.95
N PRO A 181 -11.64 -15.60 13.05
CA PRO A 181 -10.43 -16.42 13.00
C PRO A 181 -10.53 -17.65 12.08
N THR A 182 -11.76 -18.11 11.78
CA THR A 182 -12.01 -19.24 10.89
C THR A 182 -12.11 -18.85 9.43
N ASP A 183 -12.26 -17.56 9.13
CA ASP A 183 -12.33 -17.09 7.75
C ASP A 183 -10.92 -16.98 7.17
N THR A 184 -10.72 -17.52 5.97
CA THR A 184 -9.52 -17.21 5.18
C THR A 184 -9.50 -15.74 4.78
N LEU A 185 -8.31 -15.18 4.47
CA LEU A 185 -8.18 -13.83 3.93
C LEU A 185 -9.16 -13.55 2.78
N ALA A 186 -9.26 -14.46 1.81
CA ALA A 186 -10.17 -14.31 0.67
C ALA A 186 -11.65 -14.22 1.08
N GLN A 187 -12.08 -15.09 2.00
CA GLN A 187 -13.45 -15.07 2.51
C GLN A 187 -13.75 -13.78 3.26
N ALA A 188 -12.81 -13.30 4.09
CA ALA A 188 -12.99 -12.07 4.86
C ALA A 188 -13.08 -10.84 3.95
N ILE A 189 -12.22 -10.75 2.92
CA ILE A 189 -12.28 -9.68 1.91
C ILE A 189 -13.61 -9.73 1.16
N SER A 190 -14.02 -10.90 0.66
CA SER A 190 -15.28 -11.06 -0.08
C SER A 190 -16.49 -10.66 0.76
N LYS A 191 -16.56 -11.11 2.02
CA LYS A 191 -17.66 -10.75 2.93
C LYS A 191 -17.70 -9.25 3.23
N LYS A 192 -16.54 -8.62 3.39
CA LYS A 192 -16.45 -7.22 3.84
C LYS A 192 -16.58 -6.20 2.73
N PHE A 193 -16.01 -6.48 1.56
CA PHE A 193 -15.89 -5.50 0.48
C PHE A 193 -16.66 -5.88 -0.79
N LEU A 194 -16.97 -7.17 -0.99
CA LEU A 194 -17.64 -7.67 -2.20
C LEU A 194 -19.07 -8.16 -1.93
N ALA A 195 -19.65 -7.81 -0.78
CA ALA A 195 -21.03 -8.16 -0.46
C ALA A 195 -21.99 -7.55 -1.49
N GLY A 196 -22.72 -8.42 -2.21
CA GLY A 196 -23.64 -8.01 -3.27
C GLY A 196 -22.98 -7.72 -4.62
N ILE A 197 -21.65 -7.86 -4.74
CA ILE A 197 -20.91 -7.69 -6.00
C ILE A 197 -20.71 -9.07 -6.66
N SER A 198 -20.93 -9.14 -7.97
CA SER A 198 -20.74 -10.39 -8.72
C SER A 198 -19.26 -10.78 -8.79
N PRO A 199 -18.90 -12.07 -8.58
CA PRO A 199 -17.54 -12.57 -8.79
C PRO A 199 -17.02 -12.40 -10.23
N ALA A 200 -17.93 -12.25 -11.20
CA ALA A 200 -17.56 -11.94 -12.58
C ALA A 200 -17.11 -10.48 -12.76
N ASP A 201 -17.51 -9.58 -11.87
CA ASP A 201 -17.14 -8.18 -11.89
C ASP A 201 -15.91 -7.91 -11.00
N CYS A 202 -15.87 -8.50 -9.80
CA CYS A 202 -14.78 -8.32 -8.85
C CYS A 202 -14.49 -9.63 -8.12
N TYR A 203 -13.22 -10.00 -7.99
CA TYR A 203 -12.81 -11.23 -7.31
C TYR A 203 -11.57 -10.99 -6.46
N VAL A 204 -11.42 -11.79 -5.41
CA VAL A 204 -10.21 -11.77 -4.59
C VAL A 204 -9.13 -12.61 -5.25
N LYS A 205 -7.96 -12.01 -5.43
CA LYS A 205 -6.78 -12.66 -6.01
C LYS A 205 -5.72 -12.79 -4.93
N ILE A 206 -5.38 -14.03 -4.56
CA ILE A 206 -4.28 -14.30 -3.63
C ILE A 206 -2.94 -14.14 -4.37
N ASP A 207 -2.00 -13.43 -3.75
CA ASP A 207 -0.63 -13.37 -4.26
C ASP A 207 0.05 -14.73 -4.03
N PRO A 208 0.47 -15.43 -5.11
CA PRO A 208 1.18 -16.69 -4.96
C PRO A 208 2.57 -16.52 -4.31
N LYS A 209 3.15 -15.31 -4.37
CA LYS A 209 4.43 -14.99 -3.75
C LYS A 209 4.21 -14.52 -2.32
N LYS A 210 4.51 -15.38 -1.36
CA LYS A 210 4.44 -15.01 0.04
C LYS A 210 5.72 -14.28 0.48
N PRO A 211 5.62 -13.11 1.14
CA PRO A 211 6.79 -12.43 1.68
C PRO A 211 7.39 -13.18 2.88
N SER A 212 6.60 -14.02 3.56
CA SER A 212 7.06 -14.92 4.62
C SER A 212 6.16 -16.17 4.70
N PRO A 213 6.54 -17.23 5.43
CA PRO A 213 5.71 -18.42 5.58
C PRO A 213 4.33 -18.17 6.22
N THR A 214 4.20 -17.13 7.06
CA THR A 214 2.98 -16.81 7.80
C THR A 214 2.14 -15.72 7.15
N ILE A 215 2.77 -14.89 6.32
CA ILE A 215 2.10 -13.76 5.67
C ILE A 215 1.46 -14.20 4.35
N THR A 216 0.18 -13.90 4.19
CA THR A 216 -0.55 -14.02 2.93
C THR A 216 -0.95 -12.63 2.45
N ARG A 217 -0.75 -12.35 1.16
CA ARG A 217 -1.20 -11.12 0.51
C ARG A 217 -2.33 -11.40 -0.48
N ALA A 218 -3.20 -10.42 -0.70
CA ALA A 218 -4.28 -10.51 -1.67
C ALA A 218 -4.65 -9.15 -2.26
N THR A 219 -5.30 -9.12 -3.40
CA THR A 219 -5.89 -7.92 -4.01
C THR A 219 -7.34 -8.18 -4.42
N ILE A 220 -8.10 -7.12 -4.67
CA ILE A 220 -9.38 -7.20 -5.38
C ILE A 220 -9.10 -6.91 -6.85
N GLY A 221 -9.14 -7.96 -7.67
CA GLY A 221 -9.02 -7.90 -9.12
C GLY A 221 -10.39 -7.86 -9.80
N TYR A 222 -10.36 -7.65 -11.11
CA TYR A 222 -11.52 -7.58 -12.01
C TYR A 222 -11.12 -8.13 -13.39
N PRO A 223 -12.08 -8.52 -14.24
CA PRO A 223 -11.76 -9.03 -15.57
C PRO A 223 -11.15 -7.94 -16.45
N VAL A 224 -10.07 -8.27 -17.14
CA VAL A 224 -9.49 -7.40 -18.19
C VAL A 224 -9.92 -7.96 -19.54
N PRO A 225 -10.53 -7.15 -20.42
CA PRO A 225 -10.92 -7.60 -21.75
C PRO A 225 -9.72 -8.14 -22.53
N THR A 226 -9.88 -9.32 -23.15
CA THR A 226 -8.83 -9.93 -23.97
C THR A 226 -8.46 -9.00 -25.13
N GLY A 227 -7.17 -8.74 -25.31
CA GLY A 227 -6.66 -7.86 -26.37
C GLY A 227 -6.73 -6.37 -26.04
N SER A 228 -7.16 -5.99 -24.84
CA SER A 228 -7.11 -4.59 -24.40
C SER A 228 -5.67 -4.07 -24.30
N THR A 229 -5.45 -2.85 -24.77
CA THR A 229 -4.20 -2.08 -24.58
C THR A 229 -4.28 -1.09 -23.42
N GLU A 230 -5.47 -0.88 -22.86
CA GLU A 230 -5.66 0.02 -21.73
C GLU A 230 -5.01 -0.57 -20.46
N PRO A 231 -4.49 0.29 -19.55
CA PRO A 231 -3.97 -0.18 -18.29
C PRO A 231 -5.04 -0.95 -17.51
N SER A 232 -4.68 -2.09 -16.90
CA SER A 232 -5.67 -2.94 -16.21
C SER A 232 -6.50 -2.17 -15.20
N PHE A 233 -5.91 -1.20 -14.49
CA PHE A 233 -6.58 -0.42 -13.46
C PHE A 233 -7.79 0.42 -13.89
N THR A 234 -8.05 0.56 -15.18
CA THR A 234 -9.22 1.27 -15.70
C THR A 234 -10.49 0.40 -15.72
N PHE A 235 -10.37 -0.93 -15.60
CA PHE A 235 -11.50 -1.86 -15.73
C PHE A 235 -12.27 -2.14 -14.41
N GLY A 236 -11.84 -1.53 -13.30
CA GLY A 236 -12.37 -1.81 -11.97
C GLY A 236 -13.57 -0.96 -11.53
N GLU A 237 -14.34 -0.35 -12.45
CA GLU A 237 -15.43 0.59 -12.11
C GLU A 237 -16.51 0.00 -11.19
N LYS A 238 -16.74 -1.31 -11.26
CA LYS A 238 -17.71 -2.02 -10.40
C LYS A 238 -17.14 -2.44 -9.05
N CYS A 239 -15.84 -2.30 -8.84
CA CYS A 239 -15.18 -2.71 -7.61
C CYS A 239 -15.04 -1.53 -6.64
N PRO A 240 -14.94 -1.80 -5.32
CA PRO A 240 -14.78 -0.74 -4.33
C PRO A 240 -13.56 0.13 -4.63
N GLU A 241 -13.78 1.41 -4.93
CA GLU A 241 -12.76 2.33 -5.44
C GLU A 241 -11.47 2.36 -4.60
N LYS A 242 -11.63 2.34 -3.27
CA LYS A 242 -10.52 2.43 -2.31
C LYS A 242 -9.66 1.16 -2.22
N TYR A 243 -10.22 -0.01 -2.54
CA TYR A 243 -9.64 -1.32 -2.20
C TYR A 243 -9.35 -2.22 -3.41
N LYS A 244 -9.60 -1.71 -4.61
CA LYS A 244 -9.30 -2.40 -5.88
C LYS A 244 -7.87 -2.18 -6.32
N GLU A 245 -7.37 -3.04 -7.20
CA GLU A 245 -6.10 -2.81 -7.89
C GLU A 245 -6.11 -1.42 -8.59
N SER A 246 -5.04 -0.65 -8.40
CA SER A 246 -4.88 0.72 -8.92
C SER A 246 -3.54 0.87 -9.63
N ASN A 247 -3.21 2.07 -10.12
CA ASN A 247 -1.89 2.38 -10.68
C ASN A 247 -0.76 2.45 -9.60
N GLY A 248 -1.06 2.20 -8.34
CA GLY A 248 -0.10 2.13 -7.24
C GLY A 248 -0.02 0.75 -6.61
N MET A 249 0.97 0.56 -5.73
CA MET A 249 1.07 -0.63 -4.90
C MET A 249 0.05 -0.53 -3.76
N ALA A 250 -0.85 -1.50 -3.70
CA ALA A 250 -1.73 -1.70 -2.57
C ALA A 250 -2.14 -3.18 -2.49
N PHE A 251 -2.31 -3.69 -1.28
CA PHE A 251 -2.69 -5.08 -1.06
C PHE A 251 -3.32 -5.28 0.31
N PHE A 252 -4.15 -6.30 0.41
CA PHE A 252 -4.54 -6.89 1.67
C PHE A 252 -3.43 -7.81 2.20
N MET A 253 -3.31 -7.89 3.52
CA MET A 253 -2.32 -8.73 4.20
C MET A 253 -2.90 -9.36 5.47
N GLU A 254 -2.58 -10.63 5.71
CA GLU A 254 -2.87 -11.34 6.96
C GLU A 254 -1.63 -12.11 7.41
N ASP A 255 -1.40 -12.18 8.72
CA ASP A 255 -0.47 -13.13 9.34
C ASP A 255 -1.26 -14.29 9.96
N SER A 256 -0.92 -15.53 9.59
CA SER A 256 -1.57 -16.73 10.12
C SER A 256 -1.42 -16.92 11.63
N LYS A 257 -0.51 -16.20 12.29
CA LYS A 257 -0.37 -16.15 13.75
C LYS A 257 -1.37 -15.22 14.43
N SER A 258 -1.99 -14.30 13.70
CA SER A 258 -2.99 -13.35 14.19
C SER A 258 -4.25 -13.40 13.31
N PRO A 259 -4.97 -14.54 13.29
CA PRO A 259 -6.04 -14.81 12.33
C PRO A 259 -7.34 -14.01 12.59
N ASP A 260 -7.44 -13.28 13.70
CA ASP A 260 -8.60 -12.47 14.06
C ASP A 260 -8.70 -11.14 13.29
N ARG A 261 -7.68 -10.81 12.48
CA ARG A 261 -7.58 -9.54 11.77
C ARG A 261 -6.86 -9.68 10.43
N PHE A 262 -7.02 -8.67 9.60
CA PHE A 262 -6.24 -8.47 8.39
C PHE A 262 -6.10 -6.96 8.12
N TYR A 263 -5.26 -6.61 7.17
CA TYR A 263 -4.89 -5.23 6.90
C TYR A 263 -5.04 -4.89 5.43
N TRP A 264 -5.38 -3.63 5.14
CA TRP A 264 -5.15 -3.02 3.83
C TRP A 264 -3.93 -2.13 3.91
N VAL A 265 -2.96 -2.36 3.04
CA VAL A 265 -1.72 -1.58 2.94
C VAL A 265 -1.78 -0.77 1.64
N SER A 266 -1.78 0.55 1.75
CA SER A 266 -1.82 1.49 0.62
C SER A 266 -0.51 2.26 0.55
N ILE A 267 0.26 2.02 -0.50
CA ILE A 267 1.60 2.61 -0.72
C ILE A 267 1.54 3.69 -1.79
N GLY A 268 0.72 3.49 -2.82
CA GLY A 268 0.64 4.39 -3.97
C GLY A 268 1.79 4.14 -4.95
N GLN A 269 2.23 5.19 -5.66
CA GLN A 269 3.20 5.06 -6.76
C GLN A 269 4.67 5.18 -6.31
N TYR A 270 4.93 5.58 -5.06
CA TYR A 270 6.28 5.75 -4.53
C TYR A 270 6.44 4.95 -3.24
N GLY A 271 7.63 4.47 -2.94
CA GLY A 271 7.95 3.80 -1.68
C GLY A 271 8.55 4.78 -0.66
N ILE A 272 8.26 4.57 0.63
CA ILE A 272 9.02 5.18 1.72
C ILE A 272 10.03 4.15 2.23
N PRO A 273 11.35 4.45 2.23
CA PRO A 273 12.35 3.53 2.76
C PRO A 273 12.12 3.20 4.24
N ALA A 274 12.47 1.99 4.65
CA ALA A 274 12.50 1.60 6.05
C ALA A 274 13.62 2.30 6.83
N TYR A 275 14.71 2.67 6.14
CA TYR A 275 15.93 3.21 6.73
C TYR A 275 16.38 4.50 6.03
N ASN A 276 17.21 5.31 6.68
CA ASN A 276 17.74 6.55 6.09
C ASN A 276 18.79 6.34 4.98
N THR A 277 19.16 5.08 4.71
CA THR A 277 20.00 4.69 3.60
C THR A 277 19.18 4.65 2.31
N LYS A 278 19.82 4.89 1.16
CA LYS A 278 19.15 4.85 -0.15
C LYS A 278 18.74 3.43 -0.59
N GLU A 279 19.08 2.42 0.18
CA GLU A 279 18.88 1.02 -0.15
C GLU A 279 17.63 0.45 0.53
N GLU A 280 17.12 -0.64 -0.05
CA GLU A 280 16.07 -1.49 0.48
C GLU A 280 16.32 -1.89 1.95
N PRO A 281 15.27 -2.22 2.71
CA PRO A 281 13.88 -2.43 2.32
C PRO A 281 12.99 -1.18 2.38
N MET A 282 11.82 -1.26 1.77
CA MET A 282 10.75 -0.28 1.96
C MET A 282 10.00 -0.55 3.27
N TRP A 283 9.37 0.47 3.86
CA TRP A 283 8.72 0.35 5.17
C TRP A 283 7.67 -0.77 5.20
N GLN A 284 6.92 -0.95 4.12
CA GLN A 284 5.86 -1.96 4.03
C GLN A 284 6.38 -3.40 4.06
N ASP A 285 7.64 -3.62 3.70
CA ASP A 285 8.28 -4.94 3.75
C ASP A 285 8.79 -5.27 5.16
N THR A 286 8.73 -4.30 6.08
CA THR A 286 9.13 -4.45 7.48
C THR A 286 7.95 -4.62 8.44
N ILE A 287 6.72 -4.69 7.92
CA ILE A 287 5.53 -4.83 8.76
C ILE A 287 5.53 -6.20 9.43
N VAL A 288 5.48 -6.18 10.75
CA VAL A 288 5.30 -7.34 11.63
C VAL A 288 3.93 -7.24 12.28
N VAL A 289 3.18 -8.35 12.30
CA VAL A 289 1.89 -8.47 12.97
C VAL A 289 2.06 -9.27 14.28
N PHE A 290 1.40 -8.84 15.35
CA PHE A 290 1.45 -9.49 16.67
C PHE A 290 0.16 -9.28 17.48
#